data_AF-M6C8I0-F1
#
_entry.id   AF-M6C8I0-F1
#
_cell.length_a   1.000
_cell.length_b   1.000
_cell.length_c   1.000
_cell.angle_alpha   90.00
_cell.angle_beta   90.00
_cell.angle_gamma   90.00
#
_symmetry.space_group_name_H-M   'P 1'
#
loop_
_entity.id
_entity.type
_entity.pdbx_description
1 polymer ?
#
loop_
_entity_poly.entity_id
_entity_poly.type
_entity_poly.pdbx_seq_one_letter_code
_entity_poly.pdbx_strand_id
1 'polypeptide(L)'
;MNLRESFISKFAASFVKPRFEIWFAAVLIPENDQAFWVRYSTLNPRNNRDLFPMGTLWVSLFDRKNPKNHRTTTQSFPYEEVLIKEHAIEFPEASVGPDHMSGKIQTSMSEDLAWDLEFRHKLEPTGHLPRWLEKTPINHIWGTNRVSELFWTFVPKFDDDPDDWSMEIVTVRPQPFTPTLTFVTLLKRGIPIHQHSIFRSLRSSTKIEYPKLHFKTRLDDYEISVESEMDKDQIAGYIYRDPDGSPRYIEQSDIGNVKCVIRHRRKETVLNAKQAAGVEFHGLRPWRKDHEYLDPYQTQF
;
A
#
# COMPACT_ATOMS: atom_id res chain seq x y z
N MET A 1 -22.89 9.47 24.44
CA MET A 1 -22.42 8.26 23.72
C MET A 1 -20.97 8.48 23.36
N ASN A 2 -20.05 7.78 24.03
CA ASN A 2 -18.61 8.05 23.99
C ASN A 2 -18.01 7.33 22.76
N LEU A 3 -17.63 8.07 21.71
CA LEU A 3 -17.10 7.54 20.44
C LEU A 3 -15.88 6.62 20.61
N ARG A 4 -15.15 6.74 21.74
CA ARG A 4 -14.05 5.86 22.10
C ARG A 4 -14.48 4.41 22.35
N GLU A 5 -15.67 4.18 22.93
CA GLU A 5 -16.08 2.83 23.32
C GLU A 5 -16.77 2.05 22.20
N SER A 6 -17.40 2.73 21.24
CA SER A 6 -18.13 2.03 20.16
C SER A 6 -17.26 1.63 18.97
N PHE A 7 -16.17 2.35 18.71
CA PHE A 7 -15.24 2.05 17.61
C PHE A 7 -14.13 1.07 18.02
N ILE A 8 -13.64 1.16 19.26
CA ILE A 8 -12.47 0.42 19.74
C ILE A 8 -12.83 -0.99 20.24
N SER A 9 -14.00 -1.16 20.89
CA SER A 9 -14.42 -2.46 21.43
C SER A 9 -14.72 -3.51 20.35
N LYS A 10 -15.06 -3.08 19.12
CA LYS A 10 -15.28 -3.99 17.98
C LYS A 10 -13.97 -4.50 17.35
N PHE A 11 -12.88 -3.75 17.44
CA PHE A 11 -11.58 -4.14 16.87
C PHE A 11 -10.75 -5.01 17.82
N ALA A 12 -10.84 -4.78 19.14
CA ALA A 12 -9.99 -5.47 20.11
C ALA A 12 -10.58 -6.79 20.65
N ALA A 13 -11.87 -7.09 20.40
CA ALA A 13 -12.55 -8.21 21.05
C ALA A 13 -13.54 -8.96 20.14
N SER A 14 -13.14 -9.33 18.92
CA SER A 14 -13.90 -10.36 18.21
C SER A 14 -13.00 -11.32 17.43
N PHE A 15 -13.20 -12.62 17.69
CA PHE A 15 -12.68 -13.79 16.99
C PHE A 15 -13.21 -13.86 15.53
N VAL A 16 -13.29 -12.74 14.82
CA VAL A 16 -13.73 -12.72 13.44
C VAL A 16 -12.50 -12.94 12.58
N LYS A 17 -12.40 -14.15 11.99
CA LYS A 17 -11.38 -14.43 10.97
C LYS A 17 -11.46 -13.36 9.87
N PRO A 18 -10.33 -12.79 9.44
CA PRO A 18 -10.31 -11.85 8.34
C PRO A 18 -10.93 -12.49 7.10
N ARG A 19 -11.66 -11.69 6.34
CA ARG A 19 -12.22 -12.11 5.04
C ARG A 19 -11.33 -11.73 3.88
N PHE A 20 -10.36 -10.86 4.11
CA PHE A 20 -9.25 -10.68 3.20
C PHE A 20 -8.00 -10.39 4.00
N GLU A 21 -6.87 -10.74 3.42
CA GLU A 21 -5.54 -10.53 3.97
C GLU A 21 -4.61 -10.13 2.83
N ILE A 22 -3.65 -9.24 3.07
CA ILE A 22 -2.63 -8.81 2.11
C ILE A 22 -1.31 -8.67 2.86
N TRP A 23 -0.33 -9.45 2.43
CA TRP A 23 1.08 -9.31 2.78
C TRP A 23 1.80 -8.73 1.58
N PHE A 24 2.59 -7.67 1.75
CA PHE A 24 3.20 -7.00 0.62
C PHE A 24 4.56 -6.36 0.92
N ALA A 25 5.33 -6.18 -0.14
CA ALA A 25 6.50 -5.31 -0.17
C ALA A 25 6.42 -4.41 -1.41
N ALA A 26 6.75 -3.13 -1.24
CA ALA A 26 7.06 -2.20 -2.32
C ALA A 26 8.53 -1.81 -2.20
N VAL A 27 9.32 -2.14 -3.22
CA VAL A 27 10.77 -2.02 -3.21
C VAL A 27 11.16 -1.08 -4.33
N LEU A 28 11.79 0.03 -3.95
CA LEU A 28 12.33 1.00 -4.89
C LEU A 28 13.84 0.87 -4.88
N ILE A 29 14.45 0.72 -6.06
CA ILE A 29 15.90 0.56 -6.25
C ILE A 29 16.37 1.69 -7.18
N PRO A 30 16.52 2.93 -6.66
CA PRO A 30 16.92 4.08 -7.46
C PRO A 30 18.23 3.86 -8.21
N GLU A 31 19.17 3.11 -7.64
CA GLU A 31 20.47 2.79 -8.23
C GLU A 31 20.35 1.98 -9.53
N ASN A 32 19.27 1.20 -9.66
CA ASN A 32 18.97 0.40 -10.84
C ASN A 32 17.92 1.05 -11.73
N ASP A 33 17.38 2.22 -11.37
CA ASP A 33 16.28 2.88 -12.06
C ASP A 33 15.03 1.98 -12.16
N GLN A 34 14.81 1.15 -11.14
CA GLN A 34 13.74 0.15 -11.09
C GLN A 34 12.97 0.22 -9.77
N ALA A 35 11.72 -0.19 -9.83
CA ALA A 35 10.92 -0.48 -8.65
C ALA A 35 10.08 -1.71 -8.91
N PHE A 36 9.70 -2.43 -7.87
CA PHE A 36 8.73 -3.50 -7.98
C PHE A 36 7.95 -3.66 -6.70
N TRP A 37 6.76 -4.23 -6.81
CA TRP A 37 6.00 -4.66 -5.66
C TRP A 37 5.54 -6.10 -5.83
N VAL A 38 5.40 -6.81 -4.72
CA VAL A 38 4.85 -8.16 -4.65
C VAL A 38 3.78 -8.21 -3.57
N ARG A 39 2.71 -8.95 -3.82
CA ARG A 39 1.60 -9.10 -2.87
C ARG A 39 1.11 -10.54 -2.82
N TYR A 40 0.78 -10.97 -1.62
CA TYR A 40 0.19 -12.26 -1.31
C TYR A 40 -1.13 -11.95 -0.64
N SER A 41 -2.23 -12.18 -1.35
CA SER A 41 -3.55 -11.85 -0.84
C SER A 41 -4.46 -13.06 -0.74
N THR A 42 -5.37 -13.02 0.22
CA THR A 42 -6.48 -13.96 0.30
C THR A 42 -7.80 -13.22 0.26
N LEU A 43 -8.83 -13.88 -0.24
CA LEU A 43 -10.20 -13.43 -0.18
C LEU A 43 -11.11 -14.60 0.19
N ASN A 44 -11.96 -14.38 1.18
CA ASN A 44 -13.02 -15.27 1.60
C ASN A 44 -14.37 -14.52 1.56
N PRO A 45 -15.09 -14.59 0.43
CA PRO A 45 -16.28 -13.79 0.19
C PRO A 45 -17.45 -14.13 1.12
N ARG A 46 -18.42 -13.23 1.21
CA ARG A 46 -19.70 -13.42 1.92
C ARG A 46 -20.73 -13.94 0.94
N ASN A 47 -21.07 -15.22 1.02
CA ASN A 47 -22.17 -15.86 0.28
C ASN A 47 -22.46 -15.19 -1.07
N ASN A 48 -21.45 -15.15 -1.93
CA ASN A 48 -21.54 -14.56 -3.27
C ASN A 48 -21.43 -15.70 -4.28
N ARG A 49 -22.37 -15.76 -5.23
CA ARG A 49 -22.44 -16.86 -6.20
C ARG A 49 -21.35 -16.76 -7.28
N ASP A 50 -20.85 -15.56 -7.51
CA ASP A 50 -19.93 -15.25 -8.60
C ASP A 50 -18.49 -15.05 -8.10
N LEU A 51 -18.24 -15.27 -6.80
CA LEU A 51 -16.94 -15.06 -6.18
C LEU A 51 -16.63 -16.21 -5.23
N PHE A 52 -15.49 -16.85 -5.45
CA PHE A 52 -15.05 -18.01 -4.68
C PHE A 52 -13.92 -17.62 -3.71
N PRO A 53 -13.78 -18.33 -2.58
CA PRO A 53 -12.57 -18.20 -1.77
C PRO A 53 -11.33 -18.50 -2.61
N MET A 54 -10.32 -17.65 -2.51
CA MET A 54 -9.08 -17.83 -3.27
C MET A 54 -7.88 -17.12 -2.64
N GLY A 55 -6.70 -17.57 -3.02
CA GLY A 55 -5.47 -16.79 -2.88
C GLY A 55 -5.08 -16.15 -4.21
N THR A 56 -4.30 -15.09 -4.13
CA THR A 56 -3.76 -14.42 -5.30
C THR A 56 -2.37 -13.88 -5.02
N LEU A 57 -1.42 -14.26 -5.87
CA LEU A 57 -0.10 -13.65 -5.97
C LEU A 57 -0.15 -12.51 -6.99
N TRP A 58 0.49 -11.40 -6.67
CA TRP A 58 0.56 -10.25 -7.54
C TRP A 58 1.99 -9.76 -7.61
N VAL A 59 2.40 -9.30 -8.79
CA VAL A 59 3.69 -8.65 -8.98
C VAL A 59 3.55 -7.52 -9.99
N SER A 60 4.27 -6.44 -9.75
CA SER A 60 4.53 -5.43 -10.77
C SER A 60 6.00 -5.03 -10.76
N LEU A 61 6.57 -4.88 -11.95
CA LEU A 61 7.91 -4.37 -12.20
C LEU A 61 7.79 -3.07 -12.98
N PHE A 62 8.48 -2.04 -12.51
CA PHE A 62 8.66 -0.75 -13.16
C PHE A 62 10.12 -0.59 -13.56
N ASP A 63 10.38 -0.18 -14.80
CA ASP A 63 11.73 -0.03 -15.36
C ASP A 63 11.84 1.31 -16.08
N ARG A 64 12.52 2.28 -15.48
CA ARG A 64 12.66 3.62 -16.06
C ARG A 64 13.59 3.63 -17.27
N LYS A 65 14.59 2.75 -17.31
CA LYS A 65 15.54 2.67 -18.45
C LYS A 65 14.85 2.11 -19.68
N ASN A 66 13.99 1.11 -19.49
CA ASN A 66 13.25 0.45 -20.55
C ASN A 66 11.76 0.35 -20.18
N PRO A 67 10.95 1.40 -20.38
CA PRO A 67 9.53 1.40 -19.99
C PRO A 67 8.70 0.26 -20.60
N LYS A 68 9.15 -0.31 -21.72
CA LYS A 68 8.54 -1.51 -22.33
C LYS A 68 8.64 -2.77 -21.46
N ASN A 69 9.51 -2.78 -20.45
CA ASN A 69 9.65 -3.86 -19.48
C ASN A 69 8.65 -3.75 -18.32
N HIS A 70 7.86 -2.67 -18.24
CA HIS A 70 6.78 -2.57 -17.26
C HIS A 70 5.86 -3.78 -17.39
N ARG A 71 5.63 -4.47 -16.28
CA ARG A 71 4.74 -5.62 -16.21
C ARG A 71 3.92 -5.50 -14.95
N THR A 72 2.65 -5.87 -15.05
CA THR A 72 1.82 -6.18 -13.89
C THR A 72 1.13 -7.50 -14.21
N THR A 73 1.20 -8.46 -13.31
CA THR A 73 0.54 -9.75 -13.49
C THR A 73 0.10 -10.30 -12.15
N THR A 74 -0.75 -11.31 -12.23
CA THR A 74 -1.37 -11.96 -11.10
C THR A 74 -1.51 -13.46 -11.38
N GLN A 75 -1.46 -14.27 -10.33
CA GLN A 75 -1.76 -15.70 -10.39
C GLN A 75 -2.68 -16.07 -9.24
N SER A 76 -3.78 -16.71 -9.58
CA SER A 76 -4.83 -17.10 -8.65
C SER A 76 -4.66 -18.57 -8.27
N PHE A 77 -4.97 -18.89 -7.01
CA PHE A 77 -4.90 -20.25 -6.47
C PHE A 77 -6.20 -20.60 -5.72
N PRO A 78 -6.65 -21.87 -5.75
CA PRO A 78 -7.72 -22.34 -4.86
C PRO A 78 -7.37 -22.03 -3.41
N TYR A 79 -8.35 -21.63 -2.61
CA TYR A 79 -8.08 -21.24 -1.21
C TYR A 79 -7.51 -22.39 -0.38
N GLU A 80 -7.89 -23.63 -0.67
CA GLU A 80 -7.37 -24.84 -0.03
C GLU A 80 -5.88 -25.10 -0.28
N GLU A 81 -5.29 -24.53 -1.33
CA GLU A 81 -3.86 -24.63 -1.62
C GLU A 81 -3.03 -23.54 -0.90
N VAL A 82 -3.70 -22.64 -0.18
CA VAL A 82 -3.06 -21.51 0.50
C VAL A 82 -3.01 -21.78 2.01
N LEU A 83 -1.80 -21.92 2.55
CA LEU A 83 -1.59 -22.17 3.97
C LEU A 83 -1.30 -20.87 4.72
N ILE A 84 -2.28 -20.41 5.51
CA ILE A 84 -2.16 -19.22 6.35
C ILE A 84 -1.67 -19.64 7.75
N LYS A 85 -0.51 -19.12 8.14
CA LYS A 85 0.11 -19.27 9.47
C LYS A 85 0.05 -17.93 10.21
N GLU A 86 0.45 -17.92 11.48
CA GLU A 86 0.39 -16.71 12.31
C GLU A 86 1.21 -15.53 11.75
N HIS A 87 2.39 -15.84 11.18
CA HIS A 87 3.35 -14.84 10.70
C HIS A 87 3.77 -15.10 9.25
N ALA A 88 3.10 -16.00 8.54
CA ALA A 88 3.48 -16.39 7.19
C ALA A 88 2.26 -16.85 6.38
N ILE A 89 2.35 -16.72 5.06
CA ILE A 89 1.41 -17.32 4.14
C ILE A 89 2.16 -18.02 3.01
N GLU A 90 1.73 -19.24 2.69
CA GLU A 90 2.36 -20.11 1.70
C GLU A 90 1.36 -20.47 0.60
N PHE A 91 1.86 -20.40 -0.63
CA PHE A 91 1.22 -20.79 -1.89
C PHE A 91 2.08 -21.91 -2.51
N PRO A 92 1.59 -22.66 -3.51
CA PRO A 92 2.33 -23.78 -4.11
C PRO A 92 3.78 -23.48 -4.54
N GLU A 93 4.05 -22.28 -5.05
CA GLU A 93 5.39 -21.85 -5.51
C GLU A 93 5.80 -20.47 -4.96
N ALA A 94 5.20 -20.04 -3.86
CA ALA A 94 5.52 -18.74 -3.26
C ALA A 94 5.27 -18.73 -1.76
N SER A 95 6.05 -17.95 -1.03
CA SER A 95 5.88 -17.80 0.41
C SER A 95 6.28 -16.41 0.87
N VAL A 96 5.66 -15.96 1.95
CA VAL A 96 6.06 -14.77 2.69
C VAL A 96 6.03 -15.08 4.16
N GLY A 97 7.06 -14.60 4.87
CA GLY A 97 7.16 -14.62 6.32
C GLY A 97 8.01 -13.44 6.79
N PRO A 98 8.28 -13.29 8.11
CA PRO A 98 8.84 -12.06 8.69
C PRO A 98 10.13 -11.55 8.06
N ASP A 99 10.92 -12.48 7.53
CA ASP A 99 12.28 -12.23 7.05
C ASP A 99 12.46 -12.60 5.58
N HIS A 100 11.40 -13.02 4.87
CA HIS A 100 11.50 -13.41 3.47
C HIS A 100 10.23 -13.18 2.66
N MET A 101 10.41 -12.98 1.35
CA MET A 101 9.36 -13.09 0.34
C MET A 101 9.95 -13.75 -0.90
N SER A 102 9.37 -14.88 -1.31
CA SER A 102 9.79 -15.60 -2.51
C SER A 102 8.59 -16.01 -3.35
N GLY A 103 8.79 -16.04 -4.67
CA GLY A 103 7.74 -16.49 -5.57
C GLY A 103 8.08 -16.26 -7.03
N LYS A 104 7.20 -16.79 -7.87
CA LYS A 104 7.31 -16.71 -9.32
C LYS A 104 5.92 -16.67 -9.94
N ILE A 105 5.75 -15.86 -10.98
CA ILE A 105 4.57 -15.86 -11.84
C ILE A 105 5.03 -15.89 -13.29
N GLN A 106 4.50 -16.84 -14.06
CA GLN A 106 4.67 -16.86 -15.50
C GLN A 106 3.70 -15.86 -16.14
N THR A 107 4.22 -14.97 -16.98
CA THR A 107 3.43 -13.98 -17.71
C THR A 107 2.77 -14.60 -18.94
N SER A 108 1.77 -13.91 -19.51
CA SER A 108 1.14 -14.28 -20.78
C SER A 108 2.12 -14.32 -21.96
N MET A 109 3.28 -13.65 -21.84
CA MET A 109 4.35 -13.65 -22.84
C MET A 109 5.35 -14.80 -22.65
N SER A 110 5.06 -15.77 -21.77
CA SER A 110 5.98 -16.85 -21.40
C SER A 110 7.29 -16.38 -20.74
N GLU A 111 7.35 -15.13 -20.30
CA GLU A 111 8.41 -14.59 -19.46
C GLU A 111 8.11 -14.91 -17.99
N ASP A 112 9.14 -15.14 -17.18
CA ASP A 112 8.99 -15.39 -15.76
C ASP A 112 9.31 -14.12 -14.96
N LEU A 113 8.39 -13.70 -14.08
CA LEU A 113 8.67 -12.73 -13.02
C LEU A 113 8.88 -13.49 -11.72
N ALA A 114 10.12 -13.47 -11.22
CA ALA A 114 10.50 -14.15 -10.00
C ALA A 114 11.16 -13.20 -9.02
N TRP A 115 11.01 -13.47 -7.73
CA TRP A 115 11.62 -12.71 -6.66
C TRP A 115 12.06 -13.64 -5.53
N ASP A 116 13.15 -13.25 -4.87
CA ASP A 116 13.68 -13.91 -3.69
C ASP A 116 14.30 -12.83 -2.80
N LEU A 117 13.53 -12.40 -1.80
CA LEU A 117 13.85 -11.29 -0.91
C LEU A 117 14.19 -11.82 0.47
N GLU A 118 15.31 -11.35 1.02
CA GLU A 118 15.71 -11.54 2.40
C GLU A 118 15.65 -10.19 3.13
N PHE A 119 14.91 -10.10 4.23
CA PHE A 119 14.84 -8.90 5.04
C PHE A 119 15.76 -9.01 6.25
N ARG A 120 16.65 -8.01 6.39
CA ARG A 120 17.53 -7.87 7.56
C ARG A 120 17.16 -6.61 8.31
N HIS A 121 16.50 -6.78 9.44
CA HIS A 121 15.98 -5.69 10.26
C HIS A 121 17.12 -5.03 11.05
N LYS A 122 17.54 -3.82 10.65
CA LYS A 122 18.50 -2.99 11.41
C LYS A 122 17.81 -2.12 12.46
N LEU A 123 16.53 -1.84 12.23
CA LEU A 123 15.68 -1.02 13.07
C LEU A 123 14.38 -1.77 13.31
N GLU A 124 13.71 -1.44 14.41
CA GLU A 124 12.35 -1.90 14.64
C GLU A 124 11.42 -1.36 13.54
N PRO A 125 10.46 -2.18 13.07
CA PRO A 125 9.41 -1.74 12.16
C PRO A 125 8.72 -0.48 12.69
N THR A 126 8.61 0.54 11.84
CA THR A 126 7.88 1.75 12.21
C THR A 126 6.41 1.52 12.01
N GLY A 127 5.65 1.62 13.10
CA GLY A 127 4.20 1.54 13.03
C GLY A 127 3.53 2.82 12.51
N HIS A 128 2.51 2.66 11.67
CA HIS A 128 1.71 3.76 11.10
C HIS A 128 0.47 4.05 11.95
N LEU A 129 0.01 3.04 12.69
CA LEU A 129 -1.06 3.11 13.67
C LEU A 129 -0.49 3.12 15.10
N PRO A 130 -1.27 3.56 16.10
CA PRO A 130 -0.87 3.39 17.50
C PRO A 130 -0.45 1.94 17.77
N ARG A 131 0.66 1.71 18.49
CA ARG A 131 1.28 0.40 18.75
C ARG A 131 0.33 -0.74 19.20
N TRP A 132 -0.86 -0.43 19.71
CA TRP A 132 -1.87 -1.42 20.09
C TRP A 132 -2.71 -1.96 18.91
N LEU A 133 -2.58 -1.37 17.71
CA LEU A 133 -3.25 -1.79 16.47
C LEU A 133 -2.38 -2.65 15.56
N GLU A 134 -1.05 -2.67 15.73
CA GLU A 134 -0.12 -3.37 14.86
C GLU A 134 0.59 -4.49 15.62
N LYS A 135 0.67 -5.68 15.01
CA LYS A 135 1.24 -6.89 15.64
C LYS A 135 2.30 -7.59 14.79
N THR A 136 2.60 -7.11 13.58
CA THR A 136 3.51 -7.80 12.64
C THR A 136 4.61 -6.87 12.13
N PRO A 137 5.84 -7.39 11.91
CA PRO A 137 6.96 -6.61 11.38
C PRO A 137 6.87 -6.34 9.86
N ILE A 138 5.95 -7.03 9.17
CA ILE A 138 5.66 -6.83 7.75
C ILE A 138 4.36 -6.06 7.60
N ASN A 139 4.31 -5.22 6.56
CA ASN A 139 3.11 -4.53 6.14
C ASN A 139 2.01 -5.55 5.81
N HIS A 140 1.01 -5.56 6.68
CA HIS A 140 -0.05 -6.56 6.69
C HIS A 140 -1.39 -5.83 6.83
N ILE A 141 -2.24 -5.98 5.80
CA ILE A 141 -3.57 -5.40 5.77
C ILE A 141 -4.60 -6.53 5.79
N TRP A 142 -5.47 -6.52 6.78
CA TRP A 142 -6.53 -7.52 6.92
C TRP A 142 -7.82 -6.89 7.39
N GLY A 143 -8.93 -7.58 7.14
CA GLY A 143 -10.21 -7.11 7.62
C GLY A 143 -11.41 -7.88 7.09
N THR A 144 -12.59 -7.41 7.46
CA THR A 144 -13.87 -7.97 7.00
C THR A 144 -14.50 -7.19 5.86
N ASN A 145 -14.01 -5.97 5.61
CA ASN A 145 -14.36 -5.05 4.54
C ASN A 145 -13.15 -4.16 4.22
N ARG A 146 -13.01 -3.81 2.95
CA ARG A 146 -12.04 -2.85 2.42
C ARG A 146 -12.55 -1.42 2.62
N VAL A 147 -11.61 -0.49 2.72
CA VAL A 147 -11.91 0.95 2.66
C VAL A 147 -12.55 1.30 1.32
N SER A 148 -13.32 2.39 1.28
CA SER A 148 -13.93 2.86 0.03
C SER A 148 -12.94 3.58 -0.87
N GLU A 149 -12.03 4.34 -0.26
CA GLU A 149 -10.98 5.07 -0.96
C GLU A 149 -9.69 4.98 -0.15
N LEU A 150 -8.56 4.90 -0.85
CA LEU A 150 -7.22 5.00 -0.26
C LEU A 150 -6.33 5.80 -1.21
N PHE A 151 -5.49 6.64 -0.63
CA PHE A 151 -4.43 7.34 -1.36
C PHE A 151 -3.14 7.15 -0.60
N TRP A 152 -2.10 6.73 -1.31
CA TRP A 152 -0.81 6.41 -0.73
C TRP A 152 0.29 7.22 -1.40
N THR A 153 1.19 7.75 -0.58
CA THR A 153 2.46 8.32 -1.04
C THR A 153 3.56 7.73 -0.18
N PHE A 154 4.52 7.07 -0.79
CA PHE A 154 5.64 6.42 -0.11
C PHE A 154 6.97 6.84 -0.73
N VAL A 155 7.88 7.29 0.13
CA VAL A 155 9.22 7.73 -0.24
C VAL A 155 10.20 7.07 0.74
N PRO A 156 10.84 5.95 0.36
CA PRO A 156 11.80 5.28 1.24
C PRO A 156 13.09 6.09 1.40
N LYS A 157 13.41 6.98 0.44
CA LYS A 157 14.59 7.84 0.43
C LYS A 157 14.35 9.05 -0.48
N PHE A 158 14.76 10.23 -0.04
CA PHE A 158 14.78 11.44 -0.88
C PHE A 158 16.12 11.64 -1.60
N ASP A 159 16.09 12.37 -2.71
CA ASP A 159 17.25 12.75 -3.52
C ASP A 159 18.14 13.75 -2.77
N ASP A 160 19.47 13.56 -2.86
CA ASP A 160 20.49 14.46 -2.30
C ASP A 160 20.26 14.86 -0.83
N ASP A 161 19.71 13.93 -0.05
CA ASP A 161 19.30 14.19 1.34
C ASP A 161 20.34 13.70 2.37
N PRO A 162 21.15 14.61 2.95
CA PRO A 162 22.16 14.24 3.95
C PRO A 162 21.56 13.88 5.32
N ASP A 163 20.27 14.17 5.53
CA ASP A 163 19.58 13.91 6.78
C ASP A 163 18.84 12.56 6.80
N ASP A 164 18.83 11.83 5.67
CA ASP A 164 18.23 10.50 5.52
C ASP A 164 16.76 10.47 5.94
N TRP A 165 15.97 11.35 5.36
CA TRP A 165 14.52 11.38 5.54
C TRP A 165 13.85 10.29 4.72
N SER A 166 12.77 9.74 5.29
CA SER A 166 11.82 8.88 4.58
C SER A 166 10.40 9.18 5.04
N MET A 167 9.43 8.89 4.19
CA MET A 167 8.07 9.36 4.38
C MET A 167 7.05 8.37 3.85
N GLU A 168 5.93 8.27 4.58
CA GLU A 168 4.73 7.61 4.13
C GLU A 168 3.51 8.44 4.49
N ILE A 169 2.58 8.61 3.56
CA ILE A 169 1.29 9.26 3.77
C ILE A 169 0.20 8.31 3.29
N VAL A 170 -0.73 7.99 4.19
CA VAL A 170 -1.91 7.18 3.89
C VAL A 170 -3.15 8.03 4.19
N THR A 171 -3.95 8.33 3.17
CA THR A 171 -5.30 8.88 3.35
C THR A 171 -6.31 7.78 3.06
N VAL A 172 -7.24 7.54 3.98
CA VAL A 172 -8.32 6.56 3.79
C VAL A 172 -9.68 7.19 3.98
N ARG A 173 -10.65 6.74 3.19
CA ARG A 173 -12.06 6.85 3.51
C ARG A 173 -12.59 5.47 3.90
N PRO A 174 -12.86 5.22 5.19
CA PRO A 174 -13.27 3.90 5.65
C PRO A 174 -14.51 3.35 4.93
N GLN A 175 -15.55 4.17 4.78
CA GLN A 175 -16.82 3.79 4.13
C GLN A 175 -17.39 4.97 3.33
N PRO A 176 -18.38 4.76 2.44
CA PRO A 176 -18.99 5.87 1.72
C PRO A 176 -19.54 6.91 2.71
N PHE A 177 -19.34 8.19 2.41
CA PHE A 177 -19.79 9.33 3.22
C PHE A 177 -19.13 9.51 4.60
N THR A 178 -18.21 8.63 5.04
CA THR A 178 -17.41 8.88 6.26
C THR A 178 -16.31 9.91 6.01
N PRO A 179 -15.85 10.68 7.02
CA PRO A 179 -14.71 11.58 6.84
C PRO A 179 -13.44 10.82 6.41
N THR A 180 -12.54 11.51 5.74
CA THR A 180 -11.20 10.99 5.43
C THR A 180 -10.31 11.08 6.66
N LEU A 181 -9.44 10.09 6.83
CA LEU A 181 -8.41 10.06 7.84
C LEU A 181 -7.06 10.02 7.13
N THR A 182 -6.16 10.95 7.47
CA THR A 182 -4.81 10.95 6.91
C THR A 182 -3.74 10.78 7.96
N PHE A 183 -2.91 9.76 7.77
CA PHE A 183 -1.77 9.43 8.61
C PHE A 183 -0.50 9.78 7.84
N VAL A 184 0.44 10.47 8.49
CA VAL A 184 1.79 10.64 7.95
C VAL A 184 2.80 10.04 8.92
N THR A 185 3.73 9.29 8.36
CA THR A 185 4.94 8.81 9.04
C THR A 185 6.10 9.53 8.38
N LEU A 186 6.80 10.36 9.13
CA LEU A 186 7.98 11.06 8.64
C LEU A 186 9.14 10.69 9.57
N LEU A 187 10.18 10.12 8.98
CA LEU A 187 11.35 9.58 9.65
C LEU A 187 12.56 10.41 9.26
N LYS A 188 13.47 10.61 10.21
CA LYS A 188 14.79 11.18 9.97
C LYS A 188 15.83 10.20 10.52
N ARG A 189 16.70 9.65 9.66
CA ARG A 189 17.66 8.58 10.01
C ARG A 189 16.98 7.38 10.66
N GLY A 190 15.81 7.01 10.15
CA GLY A 190 14.97 5.93 10.69
C GLY A 190 14.27 6.24 12.02
N ILE A 191 14.34 7.47 12.54
CA ILE A 191 13.68 7.86 13.79
C ILE A 191 12.44 8.70 13.45
N PRO A 192 11.23 8.32 13.92
CA PRO A 192 10.02 9.09 13.66
C PRO A 192 10.11 10.48 14.30
N ILE A 193 9.85 11.55 13.53
CA ILE A 193 9.93 12.91 14.06
C ILE A 193 8.74 13.28 14.97
N HIS A 194 7.62 12.57 14.85
CA HIS A 194 6.48 12.54 15.78
C HIS A 194 5.49 11.44 15.33
N GLN A 195 4.84 10.71 16.25
CA GLN A 195 3.79 9.73 15.88
C GLN A 195 2.40 10.37 15.80
N HIS A 196 1.61 10.01 14.79
CA HIS A 196 0.26 10.54 14.59
C HIS A 196 -0.70 10.11 15.72
N SER A 197 -1.55 11.04 16.16
CA SER A 197 -2.78 10.68 16.88
C SER A 197 -3.98 10.79 15.94
N ILE A 198 -5.00 9.97 16.18
CA ILE A 198 -6.25 9.95 15.39
C ILE A 198 -6.93 11.33 15.34
N PHE A 199 -6.87 12.13 16.40
CA PHE A 199 -7.47 13.47 16.39
C PHE A 199 -6.69 14.46 15.50
N ARG A 200 -5.41 14.21 15.26
CA ARG A 200 -4.60 15.02 14.35
C ARG A 200 -4.82 14.63 12.89
N SER A 201 -5.12 13.35 12.59
CA SER A 201 -5.38 12.92 11.20
C SER A 201 -6.59 13.62 10.56
N LEU A 202 -7.60 13.97 11.36
CA LEU A 202 -8.77 14.75 10.92
C LEU A 202 -8.46 16.22 10.58
N ARG A 203 -7.31 16.75 10.99
CA ARG A 203 -6.89 18.13 10.71
C ARG A 203 -6.04 18.26 9.46
N SER A 204 -5.59 17.14 8.91
CA SER A 204 -4.87 17.09 7.66
C SER A 204 -5.82 17.33 6.48
N SER A 205 -5.31 17.94 5.43
CA SER A 205 -6.02 18.12 4.17
C SER A 205 -5.35 17.30 3.09
N THR A 206 -6.14 16.52 2.35
CA THR A 206 -5.72 15.83 1.13
C THR A 206 -6.62 16.28 -0.02
N LYS A 207 -6.01 16.79 -1.09
CA LYS A 207 -6.68 17.15 -2.34
C LYS A 207 -6.22 16.18 -3.43
N ILE A 208 -7.18 15.61 -4.14
CA ILE A 208 -6.96 14.60 -5.17
C ILE A 208 -7.15 15.28 -6.52
N GLU A 209 -6.09 15.37 -7.31
CA GLU A 209 -6.08 15.94 -8.66
C GLU A 209 -5.39 14.96 -9.60
N TYR A 210 -6.05 13.83 -9.88
CA TYR A 210 -5.47 12.71 -10.64
C TYR A 210 -4.66 13.19 -11.87
N PRO A 211 -3.39 12.75 -12.05
CA PRO A 211 -2.66 11.72 -11.29
C PRO A 211 -1.87 12.25 -10.08
N LYS A 212 -2.23 13.43 -9.55
CA LYS A 212 -1.58 14.11 -8.42
C LYS A 212 -2.35 14.00 -7.11
N LEU A 213 -1.60 13.99 -6.01
CA LEU A 213 -2.11 14.19 -4.65
C LEU A 213 -1.40 15.39 -4.03
N HIS A 214 -2.17 16.22 -3.35
CA HIS A 214 -1.65 17.31 -2.53
C HIS A 214 -2.06 17.08 -1.09
N PHE A 215 -1.08 17.01 -0.20
CA PHE A 215 -1.28 16.84 1.22
C PHE A 215 -0.74 18.04 1.98
N LYS A 216 -1.46 18.46 3.02
CA LYS A 216 -1.00 19.45 3.99
C LYS A 216 -1.40 19.06 5.40
N THR A 217 -0.47 19.16 6.34
CA THR A 217 -0.77 18.97 7.76
C THR A 217 0.11 19.84 8.65
N ARG A 218 -0.29 19.95 9.91
CA ARG A 218 0.50 20.55 10.98
C ARG A 218 0.64 19.58 12.14
N LEU A 219 1.89 19.29 12.52
CA LEU A 219 2.26 18.43 13.63
C LEU A 219 3.06 19.24 14.65
N ASP A 220 2.39 19.74 15.68
CA ASP A 220 3.01 20.62 16.69
C ASP A 220 3.67 21.87 16.08
N ASP A 221 5.00 21.93 16.08
CA ASP A 221 5.81 22.99 15.46
C ASP A 221 6.26 22.69 14.02
N TYR A 222 5.82 21.55 13.45
CA TYR A 222 6.02 21.18 12.05
C TYR A 222 4.81 21.55 11.19
N GLU A 223 5.05 22.13 10.03
CA GLU A 223 4.11 22.22 8.92
C GLU A 223 4.68 21.41 7.76
N ILE A 224 3.87 20.50 7.21
CA ILE A 224 4.28 19.57 6.17
C ILE A 224 3.35 19.76 4.99
N SER A 225 3.90 20.02 3.81
CA SER A 225 3.19 20.07 2.53
C SER A 225 3.83 19.11 1.55
N VAL A 226 3.03 18.27 0.90
CA VAL A 226 3.53 17.28 -0.06
C VAL A 226 2.72 17.37 -1.34
N GLU A 227 3.42 17.37 -2.47
CA GLU A 227 2.85 17.10 -3.78
C GLU A 227 3.46 15.77 -4.27
N SER A 228 2.60 14.85 -4.68
CA SER A 228 3.01 13.59 -5.29
C SER A 228 2.31 13.40 -6.62
N GLU A 229 2.98 12.82 -7.59
CA GLU A 229 2.46 12.54 -8.93
C GLU A 229 2.87 11.14 -9.35
N MET A 230 1.89 10.33 -9.75
CA MET A 230 2.13 9.01 -10.31
C MET A 230 2.82 9.14 -11.67
N ASP A 231 3.75 8.24 -12.00
CA ASP A 231 4.23 8.16 -13.38
C ASP A 231 3.07 7.80 -14.30
N LYS A 232 2.92 8.53 -15.41
CA LYS A 232 1.75 8.41 -16.30
C LYS A 232 1.87 7.25 -17.28
N ASP A 233 3.09 6.78 -17.54
CA ASP A 233 3.39 5.81 -18.60
C ASP A 233 3.52 4.40 -18.04
N GLN A 234 4.03 4.24 -16.81
CA GLN A 234 4.12 2.95 -16.12
C GLN A 234 3.21 2.92 -14.90
N ILE A 235 1.99 2.45 -15.12
CA ILE A 235 0.95 2.31 -14.11
C ILE A 235 0.53 0.86 -14.01
N ALA A 236 0.49 0.34 -12.79
CA ALA A 236 -0.10 -0.94 -12.47
C ALA A 236 -1.58 -0.75 -12.10
N GLY A 237 -2.48 -1.19 -12.99
CA GLY A 237 -3.93 -1.14 -12.80
C GLY A 237 -4.48 -2.49 -12.40
N TYR A 238 -5.17 -2.57 -11.26
CA TYR A 238 -5.77 -3.82 -10.79
C TYR A 238 -7.02 -3.58 -9.93
N ILE A 239 -7.84 -4.62 -9.81
CA ILE A 239 -9.06 -4.62 -9.00
C ILE A 239 -8.81 -5.42 -7.74
N TYR A 240 -9.19 -4.87 -6.59
CA TYR A 240 -9.48 -5.69 -5.41
C TYR A 240 -10.99 -5.88 -5.28
N ARG A 241 -11.42 -7.10 -4.96
CA ARG A 241 -12.80 -7.37 -4.56
C ARG A 241 -12.94 -7.24 -3.05
N ASP A 242 -13.95 -6.52 -2.60
CA ASP A 242 -14.41 -6.57 -1.20
C ASP A 242 -15.11 -7.93 -0.97
N PRO A 243 -15.29 -8.45 0.26
CA PRO A 243 -15.94 -9.73 0.47
C PRO A 243 -17.39 -9.80 -0.02
N ASP A 244 -18.07 -8.68 -0.28
CA ASP A 244 -19.38 -8.68 -0.94
C ASP A 244 -19.29 -8.74 -2.48
N GLY A 245 -18.08 -8.72 -3.05
CA GLY A 245 -17.78 -8.72 -4.48
C GLY A 245 -17.71 -7.35 -5.13
N SER A 246 -18.01 -6.27 -4.39
CA SER A 246 -17.89 -4.93 -4.91
C SER A 246 -16.42 -4.62 -5.27
N PRO A 247 -16.16 -4.00 -6.43
CA PRO A 247 -14.81 -3.71 -6.86
C PRO A 247 -14.23 -2.51 -6.11
N ARG A 248 -12.92 -2.50 -6.05
CA ARG A 248 -12.06 -1.37 -5.73
C ARG A 248 -11.05 -1.27 -6.85
N TYR A 249 -10.96 -0.12 -7.49
CA TYR A 249 -10.07 0.14 -8.61
C TYR A 249 -8.81 0.80 -8.11
N ILE A 250 -7.67 0.15 -8.34
CA ILE A 250 -6.37 0.63 -7.91
C ILE A 250 -5.54 0.97 -9.14
N GLU A 251 -4.91 2.14 -9.11
CA GLU A 251 -3.81 2.51 -9.99
C GLU A 251 -2.61 2.92 -9.15
N GLN A 252 -1.46 2.34 -9.43
CA GLN A 252 -0.22 2.59 -8.69
C GLN A 252 0.97 2.74 -9.62
N SER A 253 1.87 3.66 -9.28
CA SER A 253 3.23 3.67 -9.81
C SER A 253 4.24 3.83 -8.68
N ASP A 254 5.29 3.02 -8.70
CA ASP A 254 6.40 3.09 -7.74
C ASP A 254 7.63 3.84 -8.28
N ILE A 255 7.46 4.51 -9.41
CA ILE A 255 8.43 5.42 -10.00
C ILE A 255 7.83 6.83 -10.18
N GLY A 256 6.96 7.23 -9.25
CA GLY A 256 6.36 8.56 -9.20
C GLY A 256 7.32 9.65 -8.68
N ASN A 257 6.85 10.88 -8.74
CA ASN A 257 7.57 12.07 -8.29
C ASN A 257 6.95 12.61 -7.00
N VAL A 258 7.79 13.02 -6.05
CA VAL A 258 7.34 13.67 -4.80
C VAL A 258 8.17 14.92 -4.54
N LYS A 259 7.49 15.98 -4.12
CA LYS A 259 8.09 17.14 -3.46
C LYS A 259 7.48 17.30 -2.07
N CYS A 260 8.32 17.22 -1.04
CA CYS A 260 7.96 17.42 0.36
C CYS A 260 8.59 18.72 0.87
N VAL A 261 7.79 19.57 1.50
CA VAL A 261 8.23 20.80 2.15
C VAL A 261 7.91 20.69 3.64
N ILE A 262 8.95 20.71 4.47
CA ILE A 262 8.87 20.67 5.92
C ILE A 262 9.29 22.04 6.45
N ARG A 263 8.41 22.70 7.20
CA ARG A 263 8.74 23.92 7.95
C ARG A 263 8.75 23.62 9.43
N HIS A 264 9.85 23.92 10.09
CA HIS A 264 10.03 23.73 11.53
C HIS A 264 10.91 24.84 12.09
N ARG A 265 10.42 25.56 13.11
CA ARG A 265 11.14 26.67 13.80
C ARG A 265 11.80 27.68 12.86
N ARG A 266 11.06 28.16 11.85
CA ARG A 266 11.50 29.10 10.80
C ARG A 266 12.53 28.55 9.80
N LYS A 267 12.93 27.28 9.91
CA LYS A 267 13.68 26.59 8.86
C LYS A 267 12.72 25.90 7.91
N GLU A 268 12.95 26.07 6.62
CA GLU A 268 12.30 25.30 5.56
C GLU A 268 13.29 24.28 5.01
N THR A 269 12.84 23.03 4.88
CA THR A 269 13.55 21.94 4.23
C THR A 269 12.68 21.46 3.08
N VAL A 270 13.26 21.44 1.87
CA VAL A 270 12.60 20.93 0.66
C VAL A 270 13.30 19.65 0.26
N LEU A 271 12.53 18.58 0.18
CA LEU A 271 12.97 17.24 -0.19
C LEU A 271 12.27 16.84 -1.49
N ASN A 272 12.99 16.20 -2.39
CA ASN A 272 12.43 15.71 -3.66
C ASN A 272 12.76 14.22 -3.81
N ALA A 273 11.86 13.47 -4.43
CA ALA A 273 12.13 12.13 -4.91
C ALA A 273 11.66 12.08 -6.35
N LYS A 274 12.61 12.06 -7.29
CA LYS A 274 12.33 12.04 -8.73
C LYS A 274 12.29 10.62 -9.24
N GLN A 275 11.11 10.21 -9.69
CA GLN A 275 10.83 8.86 -10.18
C GLN A 275 11.33 7.77 -9.20
N ALA A 276 11.10 7.99 -7.92
CA ALA A 276 11.57 7.18 -6.80
C ALA A 276 10.57 7.22 -5.63
N ALA A 277 9.27 7.26 -5.96
CA ALA A 277 8.20 7.28 -4.99
C ALA A 277 7.03 6.38 -5.41
N GLY A 278 6.46 5.67 -4.43
CA GLY A 278 5.16 5.01 -4.55
C GLY A 278 4.03 6.02 -4.49
N VAL A 279 3.15 6.01 -5.49
CA VAL A 279 1.91 6.79 -5.50
C VAL A 279 0.76 5.89 -5.92
N GLU A 280 -0.24 5.74 -5.05
CA GLU A 280 -1.40 4.86 -5.27
C GLU A 280 -2.71 5.62 -5.15
N PHE A 281 -3.63 5.31 -6.08
CA PHE A 281 -5.00 5.77 -6.10
C PHE A 281 -5.93 4.57 -6.04
N HIS A 282 -6.74 4.49 -4.99
CA HIS A 282 -7.75 3.46 -4.79
C HIS A 282 -9.13 4.12 -4.67
N GLY A 283 -10.06 3.72 -5.53
CA GLY A 283 -11.43 4.26 -5.55
C GLY A 283 -12.51 3.25 -5.87
N LEU A 284 -13.77 3.70 -5.80
CA LEU A 284 -14.97 2.90 -6.09
C LEU A 284 -15.30 2.81 -7.59
N ARG A 285 -14.58 3.55 -8.44
CA ARG A 285 -14.76 3.61 -9.89
C ARG A 285 -13.39 3.65 -10.57
N PRO A 286 -13.29 3.24 -11.84
CA PRO A 286 -12.07 3.44 -12.62
C PRO A 286 -11.63 4.91 -12.62
N TRP A 287 -10.33 5.15 -12.46
CA TRP A 287 -9.73 6.49 -12.54
C TRP A 287 -9.61 6.98 -13.98
N ARG A 288 -9.46 6.03 -14.92
CA ARG A 288 -9.41 6.25 -16.37
C ARG A 288 -10.39 5.33 -17.08
N LYS A 289 -10.86 5.73 -18.26
CA LYS A 289 -11.80 4.93 -19.06
C LYS A 289 -11.10 3.91 -19.95
N ASP A 290 -9.87 4.20 -20.33
CA ASP A 290 -9.04 3.51 -21.32
C ASP A 290 -7.93 2.68 -20.68
N HIS A 291 -7.86 2.63 -19.35
CA HIS A 291 -6.90 1.80 -18.63
C HIS A 291 -7.50 0.41 -18.35
N GLU A 292 -6.73 -0.63 -18.65
CA GLU A 292 -7.07 -2.00 -18.31
C GLU A 292 -6.74 -2.27 -16.84
N TYR A 293 -7.65 -2.95 -16.14
CA TYR A 293 -7.44 -3.36 -14.76
C TYR A 293 -7.43 -4.88 -14.67
N LEU A 294 -6.36 -5.43 -14.11
CA LEU A 294 -6.29 -6.86 -13.81
C LEU A 294 -7.33 -7.25 -12.76
N ASP A 295 -8.15 -8.25 -13.08
CA ASP A 295 -9.22 -8.76 -12.21
C ASP A 295 -9.10 -10.29 -12.07
N PRO A 296 -8.24 -10.79 -11.16
CA PRO A 296 -7.97 -12.22 -11.01
C PRO A 296 -9.14 -13.02 -10.45
N TYR A 297 -10.20 -12.34 -10.01
CA TYR A 297 -11.37 -12.94 -9.36
C TYR A 297 -12.39 -13.52 -10.34
N GLN A 298 -12.09 -13.47 -11.64
CA GLN A 298 -12.93 -14.06 -12.69
C GLN A 298 -12.61 -15.55 -12.94
N THR A 299 -11.49 -16.04 -12.41
CA THR A 299 -11.08 -17.45 -12.52
C THR A 299 -11.96 -18.33 -11.65
N GLN A 300 -12.54 -19.38 -12.25
CA GLN A 300 -13.18 -20.49 -11.54
C GLN A 300 -12.17 -21.64 -11.45
N PHE A 301 -12.05 -22.25 -10.27
CA PHE A 301 -11.23 -23.43 -10.02
C PHE A 301 -12.08 -24.69 -10.05
#